data_AF-A0A8T5NCB2-F1
#
_entry.id   AF-A0A8T5NCB2-F1
#
_cell.length_a   1.000
_cell.length_b   1.000
_cell.length_c   1.000
_cell.angle_alpha   90.00
_cell.angle_beta   90.00
_cell.angle_gamma   90.00
#
_symmetry.space_group_name_H-M   'P 1'
#
loop_
_entity.id
_entity.type
_entity.pdbx_description
1 polymer ?
#
loop_
_entity_poly.entity_id
_entity_poly.type
_entity_poly.pdbx_seq_one_letter_code
_entity_poly.pdbx_strand_id
1 'polypeptide(L)'
;MSLNKVLVAIGIIVLLVGAVFFFTYNGLVSAEESVDAQWYQVENQYQRRADLIPNLVDTVKGYAAHEEQVFTEVTRYRSQWSAAATQEEKMAAAEGMDSAISRLLVVVESYP
;
A
#
# COMPACT_ATOMS: atom_id res chain seq x y z
N MET A 1 58.90 11.65 -2.61
CA MET A 1 58.02 10.47 -2.46
C MET A 1 57.98 9.78 -3.82
N SER A 2 58.47 8.55 -3.95
CA SER A 2 58.58 7.88 -5.27
C SER A 2 57.22 7.79 -5.94
N LEU A 3 57.12 8.16 -7.23
CA LEU A 3 55.89 8.23 -8.03
C LEU A 3 55.00 6.97 -7.87
N ASN A 4 55.62 5.80 -7.72
CA ASN A 4 54.93 4.53 -7.47
C ASN A 4 54.09 4.52 -6.18
N LYS A 5 54.54 5.19 -5.10
CA LYS A 5 53.78 5.29 -3.84
C LYS A 5 52.53 6.15 -4.01
N VAL A 6 52.60 7.19 -4.83
CA VAL A 6 51.46 8.07 -5.15
C VAL A 6 50.43 7.32 -6.00
N LEU A 7 50.87 6.56 -7.01
CA LEU A 7 49.98 5.74 -7.85
C LEU A 7 49.27 4.65 -7.04
N VAL A 8 49.99 3.98 -6.12
CA VAL A 8 49.39 2.99 -5.21
C VAL A 8 48.35 3.64 -4.30
N ALA A 9 48.63 4.82 -3.74
CA ALA A 9 47.68 5.54 -2.90
C ALA A 9 46.40 5.93 -3.67
N ILE A 10 46.53 6.42 -4.92
CA ILE A 10 45.38 6.73 -5.79
C ILE A 10 44.57 5.48 -6.09
N GLY A 11 45.23 4.36 -6.42
CA GLY A 11 44.55 3.09 -6.68
C GLY A 11 43.71 2.61 -5.49
N ILE A 12 44.25 2.72 -4.27
CA ILE A 12 43.52 2.37 -3.04
C ILE A 12 42.32 3.30 -2.83
N ILE A 13 42.48 4.60 -3.04
CA ILE A 13 41.37 5.57 -2.90
C ILE A 13 40.23 5.25 -3.88
N VAL A 14 40.56 4.97 -5.15
CA VAL A 14 39.55 4.60 -6.16
C VAL A 14 38.82 3.31 -5.76
N LEU A 15 39.55 2.32 -5.24
CA LEU A 15 38.97 1.05 -4.78
C LEU A 15 38.02 1.24 -3.59
N LEU A 16 38.40 2.08 -2.63
CA LEU A 16 37.57 2.41 -1.47
C LEU A 16 36.30 3.15 -1.87
N VAL A 17 36.41 4.15 -2.75
CA VAL A 17 35.24 4.90 -3.25
C VAL A 17 34.30 3.98 -4.03
N GLY A 18 34.85 3.12 -4.90
CA GLY A 18 34.07 2.13 -5.66
C GLY A 18 33.33 1.15 -4.75
N ALA A 19 33.99 0.68 -3.68
CA ALA A 19 33.37 -0.21 -2.70
C ALA A 19 32.20 0.47 -1.97
N VAL A 20 32.38 1.71 -1.50
CA VAL A 20 31.31 2.47 -0.81
C VAL A 20 30.10 2.67 -1.73
N PHE A 21 30.31 3.04 -2.99
CA PHE A 21 29.23 3.17 -3.97
C PHE A 21 28.48 1.85 -4.18
N PHE A 22 29.21 0.75 -4.33
CA PHE A 22 28.61 -0.57 -4.53
C PHE A 22 27.74 -1.01 -3.33
N PHE A 23 28.26 -0.88 -2.10
CA PHE A 23 27.50 -1.25 -0.90
C PHE A 23 26.28 -0.34 -0.69
N THR A 24 26.42 0.97 -0.95
CA THR A 24 25.32 1.93 -0.78
C THR A 24 24.21 1.67 -1.80
N TYR A 25 24.57 1.44 -3.07
CA TYR A 25 23.59 1.16 -4.11
C TYR A 25 22.81 -0.13 -3.82
N ASN A 26 23.50 -1.22 -3.47
CA ASN A 26 22.84 -2.48 -3.12
C ASN A 26 21.94 -2.34 -1.88
N GLY A 27 22.35 -1.54 -0.89
CA GLY A 27 21.53 -1.24 0.27
C GLY A 27 20.25 -0.49 -0.08
N LEU A 28 20.33 0.49 -0.98
CA LEU A 28 19.17 1.26 -1.46
C LEU A 28 18.19 0.38 -2.24
N VAL A 29 18.69 -0.43 -3.18
CA VAL A 29 17.84 -1.36 -3.96
C VAL A 29 17.14 -2.36 -3.04
N SER A 30 17.85 -2.93 -2.07
CA SER A 30 17.24 -3.85 -1.11
C SER A 30 16.18 -3.18 -0.23
N ALA A 31 16.38 -1.91 0.14
CA ALA A 31 15.39 -1.15 0.88
C ALA A 31 14.14 -0.86 0.04
N GLU A 32 14.30 -0.52 -1.24
CA GLU A 32 13.21 -0.31 -2.21
C GLU A 32 12.38 -1.59 -2.39
N GLU A 33 13.03 -2.73 -2.66
CA GLU A 33 12.37 -4.03 -2.75
C GLU A 33 11.60 -4.39 -1.46
N SER A 34 12.15 -4.05 -0.29
CA SER A 34 11.47 -4.28 0.98
C SER A 34 10.21 -3.41 1.13
N VAL A 35 10.22 -2.17 0.63
CA VAL A 35 9.04 -1.29 0.67
C VAL A 35 7.96 -1.83 -0.24
N ASP A 36 8.32 -2.25 -1.46
CA ASP A 36 7.38 -2.85 -2.42
C ASP A 36 6.76 -4.15 -1.87
N ALA A 37 7.58 -5.01 -1.25
CA ALA A 37 7.09 -6.24 -0.64
C ALA A 37 6.08 -5.95 0.48
N GLN A 38 6.31 -4.94 1.31
CA GLN A 38 5.36 -4.51 2.34
C GLN A 38 4.09 -3.92 1.72
N TRP A 39 4.21 -3.14 0.65
CA TRP A 39 3.07 -2.59 -0.07
C TRP A 39 2.17 -3.69 -0.65
N TYR A 40 2.75 -4.73 -1.27
CA TYR A 40 1.97 -5.87 -1.76
C TYR A 40 1.22 -6.60 -0.65
N GLN A 41 1.78 -6.68 0.57
CA GLN A 41 1.04 -7.25 1.70
C GLN A 41 -0.19 -6.41 2.05
N VAL A 42 -0.04 -5.08 2.11
CA VAL A 42 -1.15 -4.14 2.35
C VAL A 42 -2.21 -4.28 1.26
N GLU A 43 -1.80 -4.29 0.00
CA GLU A 43 -2.68 -4.43 -1.15
C GLU A 43 -3.48 -5.74 -1.10
N ASN A 44 -2.84 -6.86 -0.77
CA ASN A 44 -3.52 -8.15 -0.62
C ASN A 44 -4.60 -8.12 0.48
N GLN A 45 -4.34 -7.44 1.61
CA GLN A 45 -5.32 -7.32 2.68
C GLN A 45 -6.54 -6.49 2.25
N TYR A 46 -6.30 -5.36 1.58
CA TYR A 46 -7.38 -4.51 1.09
C TYR A 46 -8.15 -5.15 -0.06
N GLN A 47 -7.47 -5.92 -0.93
CA GLN A 47 -8.12 -6.71 -1.97
C GLN A 47 -9.09 -7.73 -1.34
N ARG A 48 -8.63 -8.48 -0.33
CA ARG A 48 -9.50 -9.43 0.38
C ARG A 48 -10.70 -8.74 1.03
N ARG A 49 -10.52 -7.54 1.60
CA ARG A 49 -11.65 -6.74 2.13
C ARG A 49 -12.63 -6.37 1.01
N ALA A 50 -12.12 -5.87 -0.12
CA ALA A 50 -12.92 -5.49 -1.28
C ALA A 50 -13.71 -6.68 -1.87
N ASP A 51 -13.13 -7.88 -1.84
CA ASP A 51 -13.78 -9.11 -2.30
C ASP A 51 -14.90 -9.58 -1.36
N LEU A 52 -14.82 -9.24 -0.07
CA LEU A 52 -15.84 -9.59 0.95
C LEU A 52 -16.98 -8.58 1.03
N ILE A 53 -16.83 -7.37 0.47
CA ILE A 53 -17.85 -6.32 0.51
C ILE A 53 -19.21 -6.78 -0.04
N PRO A 54 -19.31 -7.48 -1.19
CA PRO A 54 -20.60 -7.95 -1.68
C PRO A 54 -21.34 -8.81 -0.65
N ASN A 55 -20.63 -9.76 -0.02
CA ASN A 55 -21.21 -10.62 1.02
C ASN A 55 -21.65 -9.83 2.26
N LEU A 56 -20.87 -8.82 2.67
CA LEU A 56 -21.22 -7.92 3.77
C LEU A 56 -22.50 -7.14 3.45
N VAL A 57 -22.55 -6.54 2.25
CA VAL A 57 -23.69 -5.74 1.77
C VAL A 57 -24.96 -6.59 1.72
N ASP A 58 -24.90 -7.81 1.18
CA ASP A 58 -26.07 -8.68 1.10
C ASP A 58 -26.58 -9.10 2.48
N THR A 59 -25.66 -9.33 3.44
CA THR A 59 -26.02 -9.66 4.82
C THR A 59 -26.69 -8.49 5.52
N VAL A 60 -26.13 -7.28 5.40
CA VAL A 60 -26.65 -6.08 6.10
C VAL A 60 -27.92 -5.55 5.44
N LYS A 61 -28.07 -5.66 4.11
CA LYS A 61 -29.30 -5.30 3.39
C LYS A 61 -30.53 -6.04 3.91
N GLY A 62 -30.37 -7.24 4.45
CA GLY A 62 -31.46 -7.99 5.08
C GLY A 62 -32.05 -7.29 6.33
N TYR A 63 -31.24 -6.49 7.03
CA TYR A 63 -31.63 -5.80 8.28
C TYR A 63 -31.82 -4.29 8.08
N ALA A 64 -31.04 -3.65 7.21
CA ALA A 64 -31.02 -2.21 6.99
C ALA A 64 -31.33 -1.83 5.53
N ALA A 65 -32.42 -2.36 4.97
CA ALA A 65 -32.77 -2.22 3.55
C ALA A 65 -32.96 -0.77 3.06
N HIS A 66 -33.25 0.17 3.97
CA HIS A 66 -33.48 1.58 3.63
C HIS A 66 -32.20 2.42 3.53
N GLU A 67 -31.02 1.85 3.82
CA GLU A 67 -29.74 2.55 3.89
C GLU A 67 -28.96 2.53 2.57
N GLU A 68 -29.67 2.84 1.48
CA GLU A 68 -29.15 2.77 0.10
C GLU A 68 -27.91 3.66 -0.11
N GLN A 69 -27.89 4.85 0.53
CA GLN A 69 -26.75 5.77 0.43
C GLN A 69 -25.46 5.11 0.94
N VAL A 70 -25.52 4.44 2.10
CA VAL A 70 -24.34 3.81 2.72
C VAL A 70 -23.85 2.65 1.84
N PHE A 71 -24.76 1.81 1.34
CA PHE A 71 -24.38 0.72 0.43
C PHE A 71 -23.78 1.23 -0.87
N THR A 72 -24.30 2.34 -1.40
CA THR A 72 -23.77 2.98 -2.61
C THR A 72 -22.37 3.51 -2.38
N GLU A 73 -22.11 4.16 -1.25
CA GLU A 73 -20.79 4.67 -0.89
C GLU A 73 -19.76 3.54 -0.75
N VAL A 74 -20.09 2.47 -0.01
CA VAL A 74 -19.20 1.30 0.13
C VAL A 74 -18.90 0.67 -1.23
N THR A 75 -19.92 0.48 -2.07
CA THR A 75 -19.76 -0.10 -3.41
C THR A 75 -18.94 0.81 -4.32
N ARG A 76 -19.13 2.13 -4.23
CA ARG A 76 -18.34 3.12 -4.98
C ARG A 76 -16.87 3.03 -4.60
N TYR A 77 -16.53 3.05 -3.32
CA TYR A 77 -15.13 2.97 -2.88
C TYR A 77 -14.48 1.63 -3.25
N ARG A 78 -15.22 0.51 -3.16
CA ARG A 78 -14.77 -0.80 -3.68
C ARG A 78 -14.41 -0.73 -5.17
N SER A 79 -15.26 -0.09 -5.96
CA SER A 79 -15.03 0.06 -7.41
C SER A 79 -13.82 0.95 -7.69
N GLN A 80 -13.65 2.03 -6.93
CA GLN A 80 -12.49 2.92 -7.02
C GLN A 80 -11.20 2.18 -6.66
N TRP A 81 -11.19 1.36 -5.60
CA TRP A 81 -10.05 0.53 -5.23
C TRP A 81 -9.65 -0.41 -6.38
N SER A 82 -10.64 -1.04 -7.01
CA SER A 82 -10.42 -2.00 -8.09
C SER A 82 -9.93 -1.34 -9.38
N ALA A 83 -10.31 -0.08 -9.62
CA ALA A 83 -9.95 0.68 -10.82
C ALA A 83 -8.69 1.57 -10.64
N ALA A 84 -8.22 1.76 -9.40
CA ALA A 84 -7.08 2.60 -9.09
C ALA A 84 -5.80 2.08 -9.75
N ALA A 85 -5.08 2.97 -10.44
CA ALA A 85 -3.85 2.67 -11.15
C ALA A 85 -2.60 2.99 -10.32
N THR A 86 -2.73 3.88 -9.33
CA THR A 86 -1.61 4.30 -8.47
C THR A 86 -1.82 3.88 -7.01
N GLN A 87 -0.71 3.78 -6.27
CA GLN A 87 -0.73 3.53 -4.83
C GLN A 87 -1.50 4.59 -4.06
N GLU A 88 -1.38 5.87 -4.45
CA GLU A 88 -2.09 6.99 -3.83
C GLU A 88 -3.61 6.88 -4.02
N GLU A 89 -4.06 6.56 -5.23
CA GLU A 89 -5.48 6.32 -5.51
C GLU A 89 -6.03 5.13 -4.72
N LYS A 90 -5.24 4.05 -4.60
CA LYS A 90 -5.60 2.89 -3.77
C LYS A 90 -5.76 3.30 -2.31
N MET A 91 -4.82 4.05 -1.75
CA MET A 91 -4.90 4.54 -0.38
C MET A 91 -6.13 5.42 -0.15
N ALA A 92 -6.42 6.36 -1.06
CA ALA A 92 -7.61 7.21 -0.97
C ALA A 92 -8.92 6.42 -1.04
N ALA A 93 -8.99 5.42 -1.93
CA ALA A 93 -10.15 4.54 -2.01
C ALA A 93 -10.32 3.68 -0.76
N ALA A 94 -9.23 3.16 -0.20
CA ALA A 94 -9.21 2.39 1.05
C ALA A 94 -9.70 3.23 2.24
N GLU A 95 -9.23 4.47 2.39
CA GLU A 95 -9.68 5.37 3.46
C GLU A 95 -11.19 5.67 3.35
N GLY A 96 -11.66 5.94 2.14
CA GLY A 96 -13.08 6.14 1.88
C GLY A 96 -13.93 4.91 2.18
N MET A 97 -13.42 3.72 1.85
CA MET A 97 -14.05 2.44 2.15
C MET A 97 -14.15 2.21 3.67
N ASP A 98 -13.06 2.43 4.41
CA ASP A 98 -13.04 2.29 5.87
C ASP A 98 -14.02 3.28 6.55
N SER A 99 -14.10 4.51 6.03
CA SER A 99 -15.09 5.52 6.48
C SER A 99 -16.53 5.07 6.23
N ALA A 100 -16.82 4.52 5.05
CA ALA A 100 -18.15 4.04 4.70
C ALA A 100 -18.57 2.80 5.51
N ILE A 101 -17.63 1.88 5.74
CA ILE A 101 -17.87 0.72 6.62
C ILE A 101 -18.12 1.16 8.06
N SER A 102 -17.43 2.19 8.55
CA SER A 102 -17.68 2.75 9.89
C SER A 102 -19.11 3.31 10.01
N ARG A 103 -19.63 3.98 8.98
CA ARG A 103 -21.05 4.40 8.93
C ARG A 103 -21.99 3.20 8.90
N LEU A 104 -21.65 2.16 8.14
CA LEU A 104 -22.45 0.93 8.08
C LEU A 104 -22.56 0.25 9.45
N LEU A 105 -21.51 0.27 10.26
CA LEU A 105 -21.55 -0.28 11.62
C LEU A 105 -22.55 0.47 12.51
N VAL A 106 -22.58 1.81 12.44
CA VAL A 106 -23.56 2.63 13.17
C VAL A 106 -24.99 2.32 12.71
N VAL A 107 -25.18 2.11 11.41
CA VAL A 107 -26.47 1.66 10.86
C VAL A 107 -26.88 0.32 11.47
N VAL A 108 -25.99 -0.67 11.49
CA VAL A 108 -26.29 -1.98 12.09
C VAL A 108 -26.67 -1.85 13.57
N GLU A 109 -25.99 -0.98 14.32
CA GLU A 109 -26.34 -0.72 15.72
C GLU A 109 -27.74 -0.10 15.89
N SER A 110 -28.22 0.67 14.91
CA SER A 110 -29.59 1.21 14.92
C SER A 110 -30.68 0.21 14.54
N TYR A 111 -30.31 -0.92 13.92
CA TYR A 111 -31.21 -1.99 13.49
C TYR A 111 -30.76 -3.34 14.10
N PRO A 112 -30.97 -3.55 15.42
CA PRO A 112 -30.54 -4.77 16.13
C PRO A 112 -31.27 -6.04 15.70
#